data_AF-A0A1F3T2C4-F1
#
_entry.id   AF-A0A1F3T2C4-F1
#
_cell.length_a   1.000
_cell.length_b   1.000
_cell.length_c   1.000
_cell.angle_alpha   90.00
_cell.angle_beta   90.00
_cell.angle_gamma   90.00
#
_symmetry.space_group_name_H-M   'P 1'
#
loop_
_entity.id
_entity.type
_entity.pdbx_description
1 polymer ?
#
loop_
_entity_poly.entity_id
_entity_poly.type
_entity_poly.pdbx_seq_one_letter_code
_entity_poly.pdbx_strand_id
1 'polypeptide(L)'
;MQLVPKGWMYLFMLPSVLLAEQTPGLLKIDLELQSKEKTDDFIVREDGTIQSIEEARQQARGEADKLHQYDYRYYAGEYLIYDCKKRHFACVNQSGFDYCKLARKKTKMEGHSVYACAHLKSFQTLTNCLEKQYELIHSLPSKLFCINTTPATETATQAFTEIIDYEEEINKRLKSESMKDYLLLE
;
A
#
# COMPACT_ATOMS: atom_id res chain seq x y z
N MET A 1 27.95 44.31 33.06
CA MET A 1 27.86 43.78 34.44
C MET A 1 26.40 43.48 34.72
N GLN A 2 26.14 42.36 35.43
CA GLN A 2 24.84 41.91 36.00
C GLN A 2 23.88 41.21 35.01
N LEU A 3 23.18 40.10 35.33
CA LEU A 3 23.19 39.16 36.46
C LEU A 3 22.44 37.88 35.97
N VAL A 4 22.90 36.69 36.36
CA VAL A 4 22.28 35.38 36.04
C VAL A 4 21.50 34.85 37.26
N PRO A 5 20.38 34.14 37.08
CA PRO A 5 20.02 33.03 37.96
C PRO A 5 19.81 31.74 37.11
N LYS A 6 20.50 30.61 37.32
CA LYS A 6 20.55 29.67 38.47
C LYS A 6 19.17 29.22 38.96
N GLY A 7 18.70 28.09 38.44
CA GLY A 7 17.74 27.19 39.07
C GLY A 7 17.30 26.09 38.10
N TRP A 8 17.15 24.81 38.44
CA TRP A 8 17.42 24.02 39.64
C TRP A 8 17.53 22.55 39.17
N MET A 9 18.43 21.79 39.80
CA MET A 9 18.50 20.33 39.72
C MET A 9 17.22 19.71 40.28
N TYR A 10 16.63 18.73 39.59
CA TYR A 10 15.92 17.64 40.26
C TYR A 10 16.33 16.29 39.63
N LEU A 11 17.31 15.68 40.30
CA LEU A 11 17.48 14.24 40.36
C LEU A 11 16.23 13.65 41.04
N PHE A 12 15.54 12.73 40.37
CA PHE A 12 14.77 11.69 41.06
C PHE A 12 15.17 10.34 40.48
N MET A 13 16.13 9.73 41.18
CA MET A 13 16.38 8.30 41.21
C MET A 13 15.31 7.67 42.11
N LEU A 14 14.58 6.65 41.62
CA LEU A 14 13.95 5.64 42.48
C LEU A 14 13.86 4.29 41.71
N PRO A 15 13.83 3.17 42.43
CA PRO A 15 14.64 2.00 42.12
C PRO A 15 13.83 0.80 41.62
N SER A 16 14.56 -0.10 40.98
CA SER A 16 14.19 -1.47 40.66
C SER A 16 13.60 -2.22 41.86
N VAL A 17 12.38 -2.72 41.71
CA VAL A 17 11.83 -3.79 42.56
C VAL A 17 11.87 -5.08 41.75
N LEU A 18 12.91 -5.87 41.98
CA LEU A 18 12.88 -7.32 41.77
C LEU A 18 12.12 -7.93 42.93
N LEU A 19 11.07 -8.69 42.65
CA LEU A 19 10.54 -9.71 43.55
C LEU A 19 10.36 -10.99 42.73
N ALA A 20 11.18 -11.97 43.08
CA ALA A 20 11.12 -13.35 42.64
C ALA A 20 10.51 -14.19 43.78
N GLU A 21 9.60 -15.10 43.44
CA GLU A 21 9.23 -16.34 44.16
C GLU A 21 8.30 -17.12 43.19
N GLN A 22 8.67 -18.24 42.56
CA GLN A 22 8.83 -19.62 43.10
C GLN A 22 7.46 -20.12 43.65
N THR A 23 6.76 -21.18 43.19
CA THR A 23 7.16 -22.52 42.68
C THR A 23 5.92 -23.29 42.11
N PRO A 24 5.96 -24.60 41.74
CA PRO A 24 5.34 -25.15 40.54
C PRO A 24 4.01 -25.87 40.79
N GLY A 25 3.25 -26.11 39.72
CA GLY A 25 1.98 -26.81 39.81
C GLY A 25 1.37 -27.11 38.45
N LEU A 26 1.88 -28.15 37.79
CA LEU A 26 1.05 -29.27 37.33
C LEU A 26 -0.28 -28.90 36.62
N LEU A 27 -0.22 -28.75 35.29
CA LEU A 27 -1.30 -29.19 34.40
C LEU A 27 -0.73 -29.44 33.00
N LYS A 28 -0.36 -30.70 32.76
CA LYS A 28 -0.44 -31.29 31.43
C LYS A 28 -1.92 -31.26 31.04
N ILE A 29 -2.29 -30.34 30.16
CA ILE A 29 -3.46 -30.51 29.32
C ILE A 29 -2.88 -30.73 27.92
N ASP A 30 -3.03 -31.96 27.44
CA ASP A 30 -2.93 -32.27 26.02
C ASP A 30 -3.90 -31.33 25.28
N LEU A 31 -3.33 -30.46 24.45
CA LEU A 31 -4.05 -29.63 23.48
C LEU A 31 -3.49 -29.93 22.09
N GLU A 32 -3.40 -31.22 21.77
CA GLU A 32 -3.76 -31.69 20.45
C GLU A 32 -5.28 -31.54 20.29
N LEU A 33 -5.71 -31.17 19.07
CA LEU A 33 -7.10 -30.98 18.62
C LEU A 33 -7.80 -29.68 19.04
N GLN A 34 -7.37 -28.57 18.43
CA GLN A 34 -8.24 -27.69 17.62
C GLN A 34 -7.33 -26.97 16.60
N SER A 35 -6.95 -27.55 15.47
CA SER A 35 -7.76 -27.50 14.24
C SER A 35 -8.87 -26.44 14.31
N LYS A 36 -8.50 -25.16 14.43
CA LYS A 36 -9.36 -24.11 13.88
C LYS A 36 -9.31 -24.29 12.38
N GLU A 37 -10.40 -24.87 11.86
CA GLU A 37 -10.78 -24.86 10.46
C GLU A 37 -10.44 -23.50 9.86
N LYS A 38 -9.29 -23.45 9.19
CA LYS A 38 -9.05 -22.46 8.17
C LYS A 38 -9.90 -22.96 7.02
N THR A 39 -11.14 -22.49 6.93
CA THR A 39 -11.92 -22.65 5.71
C THR A 39 -11.11 -21.97 4.64
N ASP A 40 -10.39 -22.77 3.85
CA ASP A 40 -9.64 -22.29 2.72
C ASP A 40 -10.68 -21.74 1.75
N ASP A 41 -10.86 -20.43 1.76
CA ASP A 41 -11.72 -19.77 0.80
C ASP A 41 -11.10 -20.03 -0.59
N PHE A 42 -11.89 -20.60 -1.49
CA PHE A 42 -11.49 -20.89 -2.85
C PHE A 42 -12.05 -19.83 -3.80
N ILE A 43 -11.29 -19.50 -4.85
CA ILE A 43 -11.76 -18.65 -5.94
C ILE A 43 -12.08 -19.56 -7.12
N VAL A 44 -13.33 -19.50 -7.60
CA VAL A 44 -13.72 -20.13 -8.86
C VAL A 44 -13.37 -19.18 -9.99
N ARG A 45 -12.49 -19.61 -10.89
CA ARG A 45 -12.10 -18.87 -12.09
C ARG A 45 -13.20 -18.94 -13.15
N GLU A 46 -13.14 -18.04 -14.14
CA GLU A 46 -14.11 -18.00 -15.25
C GLU A 46 -14.11 -19.28 -16.11
N ASP A 47 -13.03 -20.05 -16.10
CA ASP A 47 -12.92 -21.36 -16.77
C ASP A 47 -13.49 -22.52 -15.93
N GLY A 48 -14.08 -22.21 -14.77
CA GLY A 48 -14.62 -23.18 -13.83
C GLY A 48 -13.56 -23.87 -12.95
N THR A 49 -12.28 -23.51 -13.05
CA THR A 49 -11.24 -24.08 -12.18
C THR A 49 -11.29 -23.46 -10.78
N ILE A 50 -11.09 -24.30 -9.77
CA ILE A 50 -11.03 -23.90 -8.37
C ILE A 50 -9.56 -23.64 -8.03
N GLN A 51 -9.23 -22.41 -7.67
CA GLN A 51 -7.90 -22.04 -7.21
C GLN A 51 -7.96 -21.67 -5.73
N SER A 52 -7.02 -22.18 -4.93
CA SER A 52 -6.88 -21.69 -3.56
C SER A 52 -6.44 -20.23 -3.57
N ILE A 53 -6.88 -19.44 -2.59
CA ILE A 53 -6.41 -18.05 -2.44
C ILE A 53 -4.88 -17.98 -2.36
N GLU A 54 -4.23 -18.98 -1.75
CA GLU A 54 -2.78 -19.01 -1.63
C GLU A 54 -2.09 -19.20 -2.99
N GLU A 55 -2.63 -20.06 -3.87
CA GLU A 55 -2.13 -20.21 -5.25
C GLU A 55 -2.37 -18.95 -6.09
N ALA A 56 -3.53 -18.29 -5.93
CA ALA A 56 -3.80 -17.02 -6.60
C ALA A 56 -2.78 -15.94 -6.19
N ARG A 57 -2.43 -15.89 -4.90
CA ARG A 57 -1.36 -15.01 -4.37
C ARG A 57 0.01 -15.39 -4.91
N GLN A 58 0.35 -16.68 -4.97
CA GLN A 58 1.64 -17.12 -5.51
C GLN A 58 1.78 -16.81 -6.99
N GLN A 59 0.71 -16.94 -7.77
CA GLN A 59 0.71 -16.58 -9.18
C GLN A 59 0.84 -15.06 -9.38
N ALA A 60 0.08 -14.27 -8.62
CA ALA A 60 0.23 -12.81 -8.62
C ALA A 60 1.66 -12.37 -8.23
N ARG A 61 2.30 -13.07 -7.28
CA ARG A 61 3.72 -12.85 -6.93
C ARG A 61 4.65 -13.18 -8.10
N GLY A 62 4.47 -14.34 -8.74
CA GLY A 62 5.29 -14.72 -9.89
C GLY A 62 5.15 -13.78 -11.10
N GLU A 63 3.96 -13.23 -11.31
CA GLU A 63 3.71 -12.21 -12.34
C GLU A 63 4.27 -10.84 -11.95
N ALA A 64 4.17 -10.46 -10.69
CA ALA A 64 4.78 -9.24 -10.16
C ALA A 64 6.31 -9.27 -10.23
N ASP A 65 6.94 -10.42 -9.96
CA ASP A 65 8.39 -10.61 -10.10
C ASP A 65 8.85 -10.46 -11.56
N LYS A 66 8.03 -10.88 -12.54
CA LYS A 66 8.31 -10.63 -13.97
C LYS A 66 8.13 -9.15 -14.33
N LEU A 67 7.16 -8.46 -13.75
CA LEU A 67 6.93 -7.03 -13.98
C LEU A 67 8.09 -6.16 -13.45
N HIS A 68 8.75 -6.62 -12.37
CA HIS A 68 9.89 -5.94 -11.76
C HIS A 68 11.10 -5.75 -12.69
N GLN A 69 11.17 -6.48 -13.81
CA GLN A 69 12.35 -6.54 -14.66
C GLN A 69 12.56 -5.31 -15.58
N TYR A 70 11.72 -4.28 -15.53
CA TYR A 70 11.66 -3.23 -16.57
C TYR A 70 12.23 -1.83 -16.23
N ASP A 71 12.80 -1.61 -15.04
CA ASP A 71 13.51 -0.34 -14.77
C ASP A 71 14.80 -0.49 -13.96
N TYR A 72 15.94 -0.60 -14.65
CA TYR A 72 17.29 -0.66 -14.08
C TYR A 72 17.65 0.53 -13.17
N ARG A 73 16.87 1.61 -13.17
CA ARG A 73 17.10 2.80 -12.33
C ARG A 73 16.66 2.58 -10.88
N TYR A 74 15.87 1.55 -10.61
CA TYR A 74 15.35 1.29 -9.27
C TYR A 74 15.58 -0.17 -8.88
N TYR A 75 16.28 -0.37 -7.77
CA TYR A 75 16.31 -1.68 -7.14
C TYR A 75 14.96 -1.94 -6.47
N ALA A 76 14.44 -3.17 -6.60
CA ALA A 76 13.20 -3.58 -5.94
C ALA A 76 13.30 -3.41 -4.41
N GLY A 77 12.20 -2.98 -3.80
CA GLY A 77 12.12 -2.80 -2.35
C GLY A 77 10.71 -2.45 -1.89
N GLU A 78 10.59 -2.11 -0.62
CA GLU A 78 9.34 -1.96 0.11
C GLU A 78 8.66 -0.59 -0.06
N TYR A 79 9.09 0.23 -1.01
CA TYR A 79 8.50 1.55 -1.26
C TYR A 79 7.83 1.61 -2.62
N LEU A 80 6.62 2.14 -2.69
CA LEU A 80 5.87 2.28 -3.92
C LEU A 80 5.96 3.69 -4.46
N ILE A 81 6.38 3.79 -5.72
CA ILE A 81 6.36 5.01 -6.50
C ILE A 81 5.52 4.83 -7.77
N TYR A 82 5.16 5.94 -8.37
CA TYR A 82 4.65 6.00 -9.73
C TYR A 82 5.63 6.82 -10.60
N ASP A 83 6.22 6.18 -11.61
CA ASP A 83 7.08 6.87 -12.58
C ASP A 83 6.21 7.63 -13.57
N CYS A 84 6.21 8.96 -13.47
CA CYS A 84 5.39 9.82 -14.30
C CYS A 84 5.82 9.86 -15.77
N LYS A 85 7.10 9.57 -16.06
CA LYS A 85 7.64 9.55 -17.42
C LYS A 85 7.26 8.25 -18.13
N LYS A 86 7.48 7.12 -17.45
CA LYS A 86 7.19 5.78 -17.99
C LYS A 86 5.75 5.32 -17.75
N ARG A 87 4.98 6.05 -16.94
CA ARG A 87 3.59 5.78 -16.62
C ARG A 87 3.32 4.40 -16.02
N HIS A 88 4.13 3.99 -15.04
CA HIS A 88 3.93 2.71 -14.34
C HIS A 88 4.20 2.86 -12.84
N PHE A 89 3.55 1.99 -12.06
CA PHE A 89 3.88 1.81 -10.65
C PHE A 89 5.12 0.94 -10.53
N ALA A 90 5.98 1.25 -9.57
CA ALA A 90 7.19 0.49 -9.29
C ALA A 90 7.42 0.39 -7.78
N CYS A 91 7.72 -0.81 -7.32
CA CYS A 91 8.30 -1.04 -6.01
C CYS A 91 9.80 -0.77 -6.06
N VAL A 92 10.31 0.01 -5.12
CA VAL A 92 11.68 0.51 -5.10
C VAL A 92 12.22 0.44 -3.68
N ASN A 93 13.54 0.38 -3.56
CA ASN A 93 14.21 0.49 -2.27
C ASN A 93 14.17 1.93 -1.73
N GLN A 94 14.65 2.12 -0.49
CA GLN A 94 14.71 3.43 0.16
C GLN A 94 15.41 4.49 -0.70
N SER A 95 16.53 4.15 -1.33
CA SER A 95 17.30 5.07 -2.17
C SER A 95 16.49 5.56 -3.38
N GLY A 96 15.79 4.65 -4.07
CA GLY A 96 14.89 5.00 -5.17
C GLY A 96 13.71 5.89 -4.72
N PHE A 97 13.18 5.62 -3.53
CA PHE A 97 12.10 6.43 -2.95
C PHE A 97 12.56 7.86 -2.62
N ASP A 98 13.73 8.01 -2.01
CA ASP A 98 14.30 9.32 -1.68
C ASP A 98 14.72 10.09 -2.93
N TYR A 99 15.28 9.41 -3.93
CA TYR A 99 15.51 10.00 -5.24
C TYR A 99 14.20 10.54 -5.84
N CYS A 100 13.11 9.77 -5.76
CA CYS A 100 11.82 10.23 -6.25
C CYS A 100 11.33 11.50 -5.52
N LYS A 101 11.47 11.57 -4.19
CA LYS A 101 11.14 12.79 -3.42
C LYS A 101 11.93 14.01 -3.91
N LEU A 102 13.24 13.85 -4.08
CA LEU A 102 14.14 14.92 -4.52
C LEU A 102 13.81 15.37 -5.95
N ALA A 103 13.63 14.42 -6.87
CA ALA A 103 13.28 14.69 -8.25
C ALA A 103 11.93 15.41 -8.36
N ARG A 104 10.92 14.97 -7.60
CA ARG A 104 9.61 15.64 -7.54
C ARG A 104 9.75 17.07 -7.02
N LYS A 105 10.48 17.27 -5.91
CA LYS A 105 10.74 18.60 -5.34
C LYS A 105 11.42 19.51 -6.35
N LYS A 106 12.43 19.01 -7.07
CA LYS A 106 13.11 19.74 -8.15
C LYS A 106 12.13 20.15 -9.25
N THR A 107 11.33 19.21 -9.76
CA THR A 107 10.35 19.55 -10.81
C THR A 107 9.30 20.57 -10.36
N LYS A 108 8.92 20.54 -9.07
CA LYS A 108 8.04 21.54 -8.47
C LYS A 108 8.68 22.92 -8.40
N MET A 109 9.94 23.01 -7.95
CA MET A 109 10.68 24.27 -7.86
C MET A 109 10.93 24.91 -9.23
N GLU A 110 11.14 24.09 -10.26
CA GLU A 110 11.34 24.53 -11.65
C GLU A 110 10.03 24.89 -12.36
N GLY A 111 8.86 24.69 -11.72
CA GLY A 111 7.56 25.07 -12.28
C GLY A 111 7.07 24.17 -13.43
N HIS A 112 7.54 22.93 -13.52
CA HIS A 112 7.04 21.99 -14.54
C HIS A 112 5.57 21.66 -14.30
N SER A 113 4.82 21.50 -15.38
CA SER A 113 3.41 21.04 -15.35
C SER A 113 3.29 19.58 -14.96
N VAL A 114 4.33 18.78 -15.24
CA VAL A 114 4.39 17.34 -14.95
C VAL A 114 5.56 17.06 -14.02
N TYR A 115 5.29 16.39 -12.91
CA TYR A 115 6.29 15.94 -11.95
C TYR A 115 7.12 14.75 -12.50
N ALA A 116 8.34 14.60 -12.01
CA ALA A 116 9.22 13.49 -12.43
C ALA A 116 8.67 12.12 -12.01
N CYS A 117 8.10 12.02 -10.82
CA CYS A 117 7.52 10.81 -10.24
C CYS A 117 6.61 11.19 -9.06
N ALA A 118 5.84 10.23 -8.54
CA ALA A 118 5.07 10.36 -7.32
C ALA A 118 5.47 9.28 -6.32
N HIS A 119 5.84 9.68 -5.11
CA HIS A 119 6.09 8.76 -4.00
C HIS A 119 4.77 8.51 -3.28
N LEU A 120 4.35 7.25 -3.14
CA LEU A 120 3.00 6.92 -2.70
C LEU A 120 2.98 6.39 -1.26
N LYS A 121 3.66 5.27 -1.02
CA LYS A 121 3.54 4.55 0.25
C LYS A 121 4.77 3.66 0.51
N SER A 122 5.08 3.43 1.79
CA SER A 122 6.03 2.42 2.24
C SER A 122 5.28 1.21 2.83
N PHE A 123 5.90 0.04 2.72
CA PHE A 123 5.38 -1.24 3.17
C PHE A 123 6.37 -1.91 4.11
N GLN A 124 5.90 -2.90 4.87
CA GLN A 124 6.78 -3.68 5.75
C GLN A 124 7.64 -4.68 4.97
N THR A 125 7.13 -5.16 3.83
CA THR A 125 7.79 -6.17 2.99
C THR A 125 7.64 -5.80 1.51
N LEU A 126 8.56 -6.30 0.68
CA LEU A 126 8.47 -6.19 -0.78
C LEU A 126 7.17 -6.81 -1.30
N THR A 127 6.77 -7.96 -0.75
CA THR A 127 5.54 -8.67 -1.13
C THR A 127 4.30 -7.78 -0.99
N ASN A 128 4.16 -7.06 0.12
CA ASN A 128 3.03 -6.16 0.34
C ASN A 128 3.05 -4.97 -0.65
N CYS A 129 4.24 -4.51 -1.04
CA CYS A 129 4.38 -3.50 -2.09
C CYS A 129 3.91 -4.04 -3.44
N LEU A 130 4.35 -5.26 -3.82
CA LEU A 130 4.00 -5.89 -5.08
C LEU A 130 2.50 -6.16 -5.21
N GLU A 131 1.87 -6.65 -4.13
CA GLU A 131 0.41 -6.83 -4.07
C GLU A 131 -0.30 -5.49 -4.32
N LYS A 132 0.16 -4.40 -3.68
CA LYS A 132 -0.42 -3.08 -3.90
C LYS A 132 -0.13 -2.51 -5.28
N GLN A 133 1.06 -2.75 -5.84
CA GLN A 133 1.43 -2.37 -7.19
C GLN A 133 0.48 -3.03 -8.20
N TYR A 134 0.23 -4.34 -8.06
CA TYR A 134 -0.71 -5.08 -8.87
C TYR A 134 -2.13 -4.51 -8.76
N GLU A 135 -2.63 -4.27 -7.54
CA GLU A 135 -3.94 -3.62 -7.34
C GLU A 135 -4.04 -2.27 -8.06
N LEU A 136 -3.01 -1.42 -7.96
CA LEU A 136 -3.03 -0.08 -8.55
C LEU A 136 -2.93 -0.09 -10.08
N ILE A 137 -2.23 -1.07 -10.66
CA ILE A 137 -2.18 -1.26 -12.11
C ILE A 137 -3.59 -1.57 -12.67
N HIS A 138 -4.43 -2.25 -11.89
CA HIS A 138 -5.74 -2.71 -12.32
C HIS A 138 -6.93 -1.85 -11.85
N SER A 139 -6.72 -0.87 -10.94
CA SER A 139 -7.84 -0.14 -10.31
C SER A 139 -8.13 1.27 -10.84
N LEU A 140 -7.16 2.08 -11.29
CA LEU A 140 -7.42 3.51 -11.58
C LEU A 140 -6.47 4.14 -12.63
N PRO A 141 -6.87 5.26 -13.29
CA PRO A 141 -6.01 6.01 -14.20
C PRO A 141 -4.96 6.81 -13.43
N SER A 142 -3.76 6.24 -13.41
CA SER A 142 -2.53 6.72 -12.79
C SER A 142 -2.03 8.14 -13.16
N LYS A 143 -2.79 8.92 -13.95
CA LYS A 143 -2.40 10.24 -14.45
C LYS A 143 -2.40 11.33 -13.37
N LEU A 144 -3.24 11.21 -12.34
CA LEU A 144 -3.44 12.26 -11.33
C LEU A 144 -2.18 12.51 -10.47
N PHE A 145 -1.36 11.49 -10.25
CA PHE A 145 -0.17 11.61 -9.38
C PHE A 145 0.92 12.54 -9.94
N CYS A 146 0.86 12.82 -11.24
CA CYS A 146 1.94 13.45 -11.98
C CYS A 146 1.69 14.90 -12.32
N ILE A 147 0.48 15.41 -12.11
CA ILE A 147 0.13 16.76 -12.53
C ILE A 147 0.42 17.73 -11.40
N ASN A 148 1.05 18.84 -11.75
CA ASN A 148 1.15 19.98 -10.85
C ASN A 148 -0.20 20.72 -10.87
N THR A 149 -1.02 20.49 -9.85
CA THR A 149 -2.29 21.23 -9.63
C THR A 149 -1.97 22.66 -9.21
N THR A 150 -1.61 23.48 -10.19
CA THR A 150 -1.77 24.93 -10.13
C THR A 150 -3.26 25.30 -10.21
N PRO A 151 -3.68 26.50 -9.80
CA PRO A 151 -5.10 26.90 -9.85
C PRO A 151 -5.74 26.75 -11.24
N ALA A 152 -4.97 26.97 -12.31
CA ALA A 152 -5.45 26.79 -13.69
C ALA A 152 -5.68 25.32 -14.08
N THR A 153 -5.00 24.39 -13.42
CA THR A 153 -5.11 22.94 -13.63
C THR A 153 -6.07 22.26 -12.64
N GLU A 154 -6.47 22.93 -11.55
CA GLU A 154 -7.47 22.42 -10.60
C GLU A 154 -8.84 22.26 -11.27
N THR A 155 -9.25 23.20 -12.13
CA THR A 155 -10.53 23.11 -12.86
C THR A 155 -10.58 21.90 -13.80
N ALA A 156 -9.47 21.62 -14.49
CA ALA A 156 -9.36 20.44 -15.34
C ALA A 156 -9.31 19.15 -14.51
N THR A 157 -8.63 19.17 -13.37
CA THR A 157 -8.50 18.00 -12.49
C THR A 157 -9.84 17.67 -11.83
N GLN A 158 -10.60 18.66 -11.37
CA GLN A 158 -11.96 18.47 -10.84
C GLN A 158 -12.87 17.84 -11.88
N ALA A 159 -12.87 18.33 -13.13
CA ALA A 159 -13.65 17.74 -14.21
C ALA A 159 -13.28 16.27 -14.49
N PHE A 160 -11.99 15.92 -14.41
CA PHE A 160 -11.57 14.51 -14.53
C PHE A 160 -11.97 13.65 -13.32
N THR A 161 -11.98 14.22 -12.12
CA THR A 161 -12.36 13.49 -10.90
C THR A 161 -13.86 13.17 -10.92
N GLU A 162 -14.67 14.14 -11.34
CA GLU A 162 -16.12 13.96 -11.54
C GLU A 162 -16.44 12.86 -12.57
N ILE A 163 -15.63 12.73 -13.63
CA ILE A 163 -15.80 11.66 -14.63
C ILE A 163 -15.49 10.29 -14.03
N ILE A 164 -14.41 10.15 -13.26
CA ILE A 164 -14.03 8.87 -12.64
C ILE A 164 -15.08 8.45 -11.61
N ASP A 165 -15.51 9.39 -10.75
CA ASP A 165 -16.53 9.12 -9.74
C ASP A 165 -17.86 8.71 -10.40
N TYR A 166 -18.20 9.32 -11.53
CA TYR A 166 -19.36 8.95 -12.34
C TYR A 166 -19.25 7.54 -12.94
N GLU A 167 -18.11 7.18 -13.51
CA GLU A 167 -17.86 5.84 -14.06
C GLU A 167 -17.93 4.75 -12.97
N GLU A 168 -17.43 5.03 -11.77
CA GLU A 168 -17.52 4.12 -10.63
C GLU A 168 -18.98 3.92 -10.19
N GLU A 169 -19.78 4.98 -10.15
CA GLU A 169 -21.20 4.89 -9.80
C GLU A 169 -22.00 4.10 -10.85
N ILE A 170 -21.72 4.30 -12.14
CA ILE A 170 -22.30 3.51 -13.24
C ILE A 170 -21.97 2.02 -13.05
N ASN A 171 -20.69 1.69 -12.83
CA ASN A 171 -20.26 0.31 -12.65
C ASN A 171 -20.89 -0.34 -11.42
N LYS A 172 -21.04 0.41 -10.33
CA LYS A 172 -21.74 -0.06 -9.12
C LYS A 172 -23.21 -0.36 -9.40
N ARG A 173 -23.90 0.48 -10.17
CA ARG A 173 -25.29 0.25 -10.57
C ARG A 173 -25.42 -0.98 -11.46
N LEU A 174 -24.61 -1.09 -12.51
CA LEU A 174 -24.60 -2.25 -13.40
C LEU A 174 -24.34 -3.56 -12.65
N LYS A 175 -23.40 -3.56 -11.70
CA LYS A 175 -23.13 -4.73 -10.85
C LYS A 175 -24.32 -5.09 -9.98
N SER A 176 -24.99 -4.09 -9.40
CA SER A 176 -26.20 -4.29 -8.58
C SER A 176 -27.39 -4.80 -9.39
N GLU A 177 -27.54 -4.38 -10.66
CA GLU A 177 -28.60 -4.84 -11.55
C GLU A 177 -28.34 -6.27 -12.03
N SER A 178 -27.09 -6.59 -12.40
CA SER A 178 -26.73 -7.97 -12.75
C SER A 178 -27.02 -8.95 -11.60
N MET A 179 -26.82 -8.54 -10.34
CA MET A 179 -27.12 -9.37 -9.17
C MET A 179 -28.63 -9.61 -8.96
N LYS A 180 -29.51 -8.70 -9.41
CA LYS A 180 -30.96 -8.86 -9.27
C LYS A 180 -31.50 -9.93 -10.21
N ASP A 181 -30.93 -10.05 -11.41
CA ASP A 181 -31.35 -11.05 -12.40
C ASP A 181 -31.02 -12.48 -11.93
N TYR A 182 -29.95 -12.67 -11.14
CA TYR A 182 -29.62 -13.95 -10.53
C TYR A 182 -30.54 -14.33 -9.36
N LEU A 183 -31.09 -13.36 -8.63
CA LEU A 183 -31.98 -13.58 -7.49
C LEU A 183 -33.44 -13.86 -7.88
N LEU A 184 -33.80 -13.69 -9.15
CA LEU A 184 -35.16 -13.93 -9.68
C LEU A 184 -35.33 -15.30 -10.34
N LEU A 185 -34.29 -16.17 -10.28
CA LEU A 185 -34.29 -17.52 -10.84
C LEU A 185 -34.45 -18.63 -9.78
N GLU A 186 -34.72 -18.27 -8.51
CA GLU A 186 -35.14 -19.18 -7.43
C GLU A 186 -36.67 -19.12 -7.22
#